data_AF-A0A948C3U6-F1
#
_entry.id   AF-A0A948C3U6-F1
#
_cell.length_a   1.000
_cell.length_b   1.000
_cell.length_c   1.000
_cell.angle_alpha   90.00
_cell.angle_beta   90.00
_cell.angle_gamma   90.00
#
_symmetry.space_group_name_H-M   'P 1'
#
loop_
_entity.id
_entity.type
_entity.pdbx_description
1 polymer ?
#
loop_
_entity_poly.entity_id
_entity_poly.type
_entity_poly.pdbx_seq_one_letter_code
_entity_poly.pdbx_strand_id
1 'polypeptide(L)'
;MPAKDLSLVSKDIPEDIVEKAVICEVSGRPFRIMKPELQFYKKWNLPLPHKHPDVRFEERFKRMPKKTLYHSSCDKCGAEILSVRDKDVKFEVYCEECFNKAVY
;
A
#
# COMPACT_ATOMS: atom_id res chain seq x y z
N MET A 1 -13.75 6.16 -20.57
CA MET A 1 -14.13 7.35 -19.77
C MET A 1 -12.91 7.85 -19.01
N PRO A 2 -12.70 9.17 -18.86
CA PRO A 2 -11.63 9.69 -18.01
C PRO A 2 -11.90 9.32 -16.55
N ALA A 3 -10.89 8.81 -15.83
CA ALA A 3 -11.05 8.33 -14.45
C ALA A 3 -11.44 9.41 -13.43
N LYS A 4 -11.35 10.69 -13.80
CA LYS A 4 -11.68 11.85 -12.96
C LYS A 4 -13.17 11.95 -12.57
N ASP A 5 -14.04 11.26 -13.29
CA ASP A 5 -15.50 11.24 -13.05
C ASP A 5 -15.93 10.19 -12.00
N LEU A 6 -15.00 9.33 -11.57
CA LEU A 6 -15.25 8.22 -10.63
C LEU A 6 -15.18 8.66 -9.16
N SER A 7 -15.39 9.94 -8.86
CA SER A 7 -15.30 10.53 -7.51
C SER A 7 -16.53 10.24 -6.62
N LEU A 8 -17.44 9.36 -7.05
CA LEU A 8 -18.69 9.11 -6.35
C LEU A 8 -18.51 7.99 -5.31
N VAL A 9 -18.85 8.33 -4.08
CA VAL A 9 -19.06 7.40 -2.97
C VAL A 9 -20.05 6.32 -3.41
N SER A 10 -19.77 5.09 -2.97
CA SER A 10 -20.22 3.78 -3.48
C SER A 10 -21.71 3.53 -3.78
N LYS A 11 -22.62 4.48 -3.53
CA LYS A 11 -24.07 4.25 -3.64
C LYS A 11 -24.61 4.38 -5.07
N ASP A 12 -23.93 5.13 -5.93
CA ASP A 12 -24.41 5.48 -7.27
C ASP A 12 -23.52 4.91 -8.39
N ILE A 13 -22.86 3.78 -8.13
CA ILE A 13 -21.99 3.12 -9.12
C ILE A 13 -22.85 2.24 -10.04
N PRO A 14 -23.07 2.59 -11.31
CA PRO A 14 -23.79 1.74 -12.25
C PRO A 14 -23.02 0.44 -12.53
N GLU A 15 -23.72 -0.69 -12.55
CA GLU A 15 -23.15 -2.01 -12.86
C GLU A 15 -22.55 -2.10 -14.28
N ASP A 16 -22.94 -1.16 -15.14
CA ASP A 16 -22.46 -0.94 -16.51
C ASP A 16 -20.97 -0.56 -16.59
N ILE A 17 -20.34 -0.18 -15.47
CA ILE A 17 -18.90 0.13 -15.41
C ILE A 17 -18.02 -1.10 -15.74
N VAL A 18 -18.55 -2.31 -15.59
CA VAL A 18 -17.82 -3.55 -15.89
C VAL A 18 -17.49 -3.69 -17.38
N GLU A 19 -18.34 -3.14 -18.25
CA GLU A 19 -18.16 -3.21 -19.71
C GLU A 19 -17.36 -2.01 -20.27
N LYS A 20 -17.16 -0.98 -19.45
CA LYS A 20 -16.47 0.26 -19.82
C LYS A 20 -14.98 0.19 -19.52
N ALA A 21 -14.17 0.63 -20.48
CA ALA A 21 -12.74 0.86 -20.27
C ALA A 21 -12.53 2.21 -19.55
N VAL A 22 -11.92 2.14 -18.36
CA VAL A 22 -11.49 3.30 -17.56
C VAL A 22 -10.07 3.65 -17.95
N ILE A 23 -9.83 4.92 -18.30
CA ILE A 23 -8.50 5.38 -18.70
C ILE A 23 -7.78 5.91 -17.45
N CYS A 24 -6.61 5.35 -17.15
CA CYS A 24 -5.79 5.79 -16.02
C CYS A 24 -5.25 7.21 -16.22
N GLU A 25 -5.39 8.07 -15.21
CA GLU A 25 -4.85 9.45 -15.25
C GLU A 25 -3.32 9.52 -15.30
N VAL A 26 -2.64 8.50 -14.77
CA VAL A 26 -1.18 8.50 -14.58
C VAL A 26 -0.46 7.84 -15.76
N SER A 27 -0.90 6.66 -16.19
CA SER A 27 -0.23 5.91 -17.26
C SER A 27 -0.91 6.03 -18.63
N GLY A 28 -2.12 6.62 -18.69
CA GLY A 28 -2.93 6.67 -19.91
C GLY A 28 -3.44 5.31 -20.39
N ARG A 29 -3.14 4.21 -19.66
CA ARG A 29 -3.53 2.86 -20.06
C ARG A 29 -5.01 2.60 -19.70
N PRO A 30 -5.78 1.98 -20.61
CA PRO A 30 -7.13 1.53 -20.29
C PRO A 30 -7.09 0.30 -19.39
N PHE A 31 -7.91 0.28 -18.34
CA PHE A 31 -8.17 -0.89 -17.51
C PHE A 31 -9.66 -1.11 -17.33
N ARG A 32 -10.04 -2.36 -17.01
CA ARG A 32 -11.42 -2.76 -16.74
C ARG A 32 -11.57 -3.18 -15.28
N ILE A 33 -12.71 -2.88 -14.69
CA ILE A 33 -13.08 -3.33 -13.34
C ILE A 33 -13.95 -4.57 -13.49
N MET A 34 -13.58 -5.65 -12.79
CA MET A 34 -14.32 -6.91 -12.86
C MET A 34 -15.53 -6.89 -11.90
N LYS A 35 -16.60 -7.64 -12.21
CA LYS A 35 -17.77 -7.82 -11.31
C LYS A 35 -17.43 -8.11 -9.84
N PRO A 36 -16.54 -9.07 -9.51
CA PRO A 36 -16.18 -9.34 -8.11
C PRO A 36 -15.49 -8.14 -7.44
N GLU A 37 -14.70 -7.38 -8.19
CA GLU A 37 -14.02 -6.20 -7.69
C GLU A 37 -15.03 -5.07 -7.40
N LEU A 38 -16.02 -4.87 -8.27
CA LEU A 38 -17.13 -3.94 -8.04
C LEU A 38 -17.92 -4.29 -6.76
N GLN A 39 -18.26 -5.57 -6.58
CA GLN A 39 -18.97 -6.02 -5.38
C GLN A 39 -18.17 -5.79 -4.10
N PHE A 40 -16.84 -5.95 -4.15
CA PHE A 40 -15.95 -5.63 -3.04
C PHE A 40 -16.04 -4.14 -2.68
N TYR A 41 -15.87 -3.23 -3.64
CA TYR A 41 -15.96 -1.79 -3.37
C TYR A 41 -17.33 -1.38 -2.81
N LYS A 42 -18.42 -1.97 -3.31
CA LYS A 42 -19.79 -1.72 -2.81
C LYS A 42 -20.01 -2.23 -1.39
N LYS A 43 -19.54 -3.45 -1.07
CA LYS A 43 -19.68 -4.05 0.28
C LYS A 43 -18.95 -3.23 1.35
N TRP A 44 -17.78 -2.69 1.02
CA TRP A 44 -16.93 -1.95 1.95
C TRP A 44 -17.12 -0.43 1.87
N ASN A 45 -18.05 0.05 1.04
CA ASN A 45 -18.32 1.47 0.83
C ASN A 45 -17.06 2.26 0.43
N LEU A 46 -16.23 1.66 -0.42
CA LEU A 46 -14.95 2.21 -0.86
C LEU A 46 -15.09 2.88 -2.24
N PRO A 47 -14.33 3.96 -2.51
CA PRO A 47 -14.28 4.57 -3.83
C PRO A 47 -13.58 3.66 -4.84
N LEU A 48 -14.00 3.74 -6.10
CA LEU A 48 -13.36 2.99 -7.19
C LEU A 48 -11.95 3.55 -7.49
N PRO A 49 -11.01 2.68 -7.93
CA PRO A 49 -9.66 3.12 -8.23
C PRO A 49 -9.61 3.95 -9.51
N HIS A 50 -8.93 5.11 -9.46
CA HIS A 50 -8.66 5.96 -10.63
C HIS A 50 -7.36 5.58 -11.36
N LYS A 51 -6.52 4.79 -10.69
CA LYS A 51 -5.21 4.38 -11.17
C LYS A 51 -5.23 2.92 -11.63
N HIS A 52 -4.44 2.64 -12.67
CA HIS A 52 -4.19 1.31 -13.17
C HIS A 52 -3.68 0.39 -12.04
N PRO A 53 -4.05 -0.90 -12.00
CA PRO A 53 -3.57 -1.84 -10.99
C PRO A 53 -2.04 -1.86 -10.86
N ASP A 54 -1.30 -1.86 -11.96
CA ASP A 54 0.17 -1.78 -11.94
C ASP A 54 0.69 -0.50 -11.27
N VAL A 55 0.13 0.66 -11.61
CA VAL A 55 0.55 1.94 -10.99
C VAL A 55 0.30 1.92 -9.48
N ARG A 56 -0.85 1.37 -9.05
CA ARG A 56 -1.16 1.18 -7.63
C ARG A 56 -0.17 0.24 -6.96
N PHE A 57 0.21 -0.83 -7.65
CA PHE A 57 1.19 -1.80 -7.17
C PHE A 57 2.58 -1.16 -7.03
N GLU A 58 3.02 -0.40 -8.03
CA GLU A 58 4.29 0.34 -8.00
C GLU A 58 4.32 1.37 -6.86
N GLU A 59 3.23 2.14 -6.66
CA GLU A 59 3.13 3.07 -5.54
C GLU A 59 3.20 2.36 -4.18
N ARG A 60 2.53 1.20 -4.06
CA ARG A 60 2.60 0.39 -2.85
C ARG A 60 4.02 -0.14 -2.64
N PHE A 61 4.69 -0.58 -3.71
CA PHE A 61 6.06 -1.08 -3.65
C PHE A 61 7.05 0.02 -3.25
N LYS A 62 6.87 1.25 -3.74
CA LYS A 62 7.68 2.42 -3.35
C LYS A 62 7.51 2.79 -1.86
N ARG A 63 6.36 2.48 -1.25
CA ARG A 63 6.11 2.69 0.18
C ARG A 63 6.64 1.56 1.06
N MET A 64 6.92 0.38 0.50
CA MET A 64 7.52 -0.70 1.26
C MET A 64 8.91 -0.28 1.73
N PRO A 65 9.31 -0.63 2.98
CA PRO A 65 10.65 -0.34 3.45
C PRO A 65 11.67 -0.96 2.50
N LYS A 66 12.78 -0.25 2.30
CA LYS A 66 13.88 -0.76 1.48
C LYS A 66 14.29 -2.14 2.02
N LYS A 67 14.50 -3.11 1.12
CA LYS A 67 14.95 -4.47 1.48
C LYS A 67 16.43 -4.52 1.89
N THR A 68 17.00 -3.39 2.30
CA THR A 68 18.38 -3.27 2.73
C THR A 68 18.40 -3.46 4.23
N LEU A 69 19.20 -4.41 4.70
CA LEU A 69 19.52 -4.59 6.10
C LEU A 69 20.75 -3.74 6.42
N TYR A 70 20.67 -2.97 7.49
CA TYR A 70 21.76 -2.16 8.01
C TYR A 70 22.32 -2.84 9.26
N HIS A 71 23.63 -2.77 9.42
CA HIS A 71 24.27 -3.12 10.69
C HIS A 71 23.94 -2.04 11.70
N SER A 72 23.16 -2.38 12.72
CA SER A 72 22.80 -1.51 13.83
C SER A 72 23.21 -2.16 15.15
N SER A 73 23.21 -1.38 16.23
CA SER A 73 23.46 -1.87 17.57
C SER A 73 22.18 -1.78 18.40
N CYS A 74 21.96 -2.74 19.30
CA CYS A 74 20.85 -2.70 20.25
C CYS A 74 21.06 -1.53 21.23
N ASP A 75 20.05 -0.69 21.43
CA ASP A 75 20.15 0.50 22.30
C ASP A 75 20.31 0.12 23.79
N LYS A 76 19.81 -1.06 24.19
CA LYS A 76 19.88 -1.55 25.58
C LYS A 76 21.15 -2.31 25.94
N CYS A 77 21.62 -3.20 25.06
CA CYS A 77 22.72 -4.11 25.36
C CYS A 77 23.95 -3.93 24.46
N GLY A 78 23.87 -3.09 23.43
CA GLY A 78 24.97 -2.84 22.50
C GLY A 78 25.24 -3.98 21.51
N ALA A 79 24.48 -5.08 21.55
CA ALA A 79 24.69 -6.22 20.65
C ALA A 79 24.53 -5.82 19.17
N GLU A 80 25.36 -6.41 18.31
CA GLU A 80 25.28 -6.21 16.87
C GLU A 80 24.04 -6.91 16.31
N ILE A 81 23.23 -6.14 15.58
CA ILE A 81 21.96 -6.59 15.00
C ILE A 81 21.84 -6.12 13.55
N LEU A 82 21.11 -6.89 12.75
CA LEU A 82 20.69 -6.48 11.41
C LEU A 82 19.28 -5.93 11.50
N SER A 83 19.10 -4.65 11.16
CA SER A 83 17.80 -3.99 11.16
C SER A 83 17.47 -3.42 9.79
N VAL A 84 16.19 -3.39 9.43
CA VAL A 84 15.69 -2.72 8.21
C VAL A 84 15.77 -1.18 8.35
N ARG A 85 15.98 -0.70 9.57
CA ARG A 85 16.04 0.73 9.91
C ARG A 85 17.49 1.19 9.81
N ASP A 86 17.68 2.29 9.08
CA ASP A 86 18.96 2.99 9.02
C ASP A 86 19.28 3.65 10.38
N LYS A 87 20.56 3.82 10.71
CA LYS A 87 21.02 4.49 11.94
C LYS A 87 20.60 5.95 11.99
N ASP A 88 20.35 6.57 10.84
CA ASP A 88 19.86 7.95 10.76
C ASP A 88 18.40 8.13 11.24
N VAL A 89 17.64 7.03 11.34
CA VAL A 89 16.23 7.11 11.77
C VAL A 89 16.14 7.02 13.30
N LYS A 90 15.53 8.02 13.93
CA LYS A 90 15.29 8.12 15.38
C LYS A 90 14.24 7.11 15.89
N PHE A 91 14.49 5.81 15.75
CA PHE A 91 13.73 4.78 16.45
C PHE A 91 14.70 3.95 17.29
N GLU A 92 14.30 3.66 18.53
CA GLU A 92 15.02 2.72 19.39
C GLU A 92 14.95 1.32 18.76
N VAL A 93 16.12 0.72 18.53
CA VAL A 93 16.21 -0.64 17.98
C VAL A 93 16.69 -1.58 19.08
N TYR A 94 15.86 -2.57 19.39
CA TYR A 94 16.17 -3.60 20.38
C TYR A 94 16.49 -4.94 19.70
N CYS A 95 17.39 -5.72 20.31
CA CYS A 95 17.53 -7.13 19.95
C CYS A 95 16.30 -7.92 20.41
N GLU A 96 16.10 -9.12 19.85
CA GLU A 96 14.96 -10.00 20.17
C GLU A 96 14.83 -10.24 21.68
N GLU A 97 15.95 -10.52 22.36
CA GLU A 97 15.95 -10.76 23.81
C GLU A 97 15.53 -9.52 24.63
N CYS A 98 16.05 -8.34 24.28
CA CYS A 98 15.70 -7.09 24.96
C CYS A 98 14.27 -6.65 24.66
N PHE A 99 13.77 -6.94 23.45
CA PHE A 99 12.39 -6.68 23.06
C PHE A 99 11.43 -7.58 23.84
N ASN A 100 11.71 -8.89 23.93
CA ASN A 100 10.87 -9.83 24.66
C ASN A 100 10.76 -9.47 26.15
N LYS A 101 11.85 -9.04 26.79
CA LYS A 101 11.85 -8.56 28.19
C LYS A 101 11.12 -7.23 28.41
N ALA A 102 10.87 -6.46 27.36
CA ALA A 102 10.20 -5.17 27.45
C ALA A 102 8.70 -5.26 27.17
N VAL A 103 8.26 -6.28 26.43
CA VAL A 103 6.87 -6.50 26.03
C VAL A 103 6.14 -7.48 26.97
N TYR A 104 6.87 -8.42 27.56
CA TYR A 104 6.38 -9.38 28.56
C TYR A 104 7.02 -9.10 29.92
#